data_AF-D1JG51-F1
#
_entry.id   AF-D1JG51-F1
#
_cell.length_a   1.000
_cell.length_b   1.000
_cell.length_c   1.000
_cell.angle_alpha   90.00
_cell.angle_beta   90.00
_cell.angle_gamma   90.00
#
_symmetry.space_group_name_H-M   'P 1'
#
loop_
_entity.id
_entity.type
_entity.pdbx_description
1 polymer ?
#
loop_
_entity_poly.entity_id
_entity_poly.type
_entity_poly.pdbx_seq_one_letter_code
_entity_poly.pdbx_strand_id
1 'polypeptide(L)'
;MGHKSSKTTEIYTHVSNKDLGKIKSPLDTLFENENGRGGKDEYAQGRKFESKTKGCEKMTYVTALNQFVNRRMYDTSEAVEYAEFWALTAIAVLVPLLLGHPQLLVGSAVNFMLVMAAINVRGWKKILPLIVLPSVAAVAGGFLFGPFTIFLVYMVPFIWVGNAILVFVFKYLYVTKGKNYAITLLIAAGLKAGFLFATALLLINLSILPLIFAMAMGVMQIVTAIVGGFLVFPVNLAYHKYFQVSGSA
;
A
#
# COMPACT_ATOMS: atom_id res chain seq x y z
N MET A 1 -49.31 -38.77 28.39
CA MET A 1 -49.71 -38.72 26.97
C MET A 1 -48.57 -38.08 26.20
N GLY A 2 -47.81 -38.89 25.45
CA GLY A 2 -46.64 -38.43 24.70
C GLY A 2 -46.83 -38.65 23.20
N HIS A 3 -46.62 -37.59 22.42
CA HIS A 3 -46.38 -37.61 20.97
C HIS A 3 -45.32 -36.53 20.72
N LYS A 4 -44.02 -36.86 20.58
CA LYS A 4 -43.29 -37.34 19.39
C LYS A 4 -43.54 -36.51 18.12
N SER A 5 -42.69 -35.48 17.97
CA SER A 5 -41.97 -35.04 16.76
C SER A 5 -42.60 -35.39 15.39
N SER A 6 -43.16 -34.37 14.73
CA SER A 6 -43.52 -34.42 13.31
C SER A 6 -42.25 -34.46 12.45
N LYS A 7 -42.09 -35.53 11.67
CA LYS A 7 -41.05 -35.66 10.64
C LYS A 7 -41.55 -35.01 9.36
N THR A 8 -41.00 -33.86 8.99
CA THR A 8 -41.09 -33.36 7.61
C THR A 8 -40.03 -34.09 6.79
N THR A 9 -40.48 -34.97 5.92
CA THR A 9 -39.65 -35.75 5.00
C THR A 9 -39.05 -34.82 3.94
N GLU A 10 -37.78 -34.45 4.09
CA GLU A 10 -37.00 -33.80 3.04
C GLU A 10 -36.67 -34.85 1.96
N ILE A 11 -37.32 -34.75 0.80
CA ILE A 11 -36.92 -35.49 -0.39
C ILE A 11 -35.71 -34.76 -0.99
N TYR A 12 -34.51 -35.12 -0.55
CA TYR A 12 -33.28 -34.72 -1.22
C TYR A 12 -33.04 -35.67 -2.40
N THR A 13 -33.32 -35.20 -3.61
CA THR A 13 -32.76 -35.82 -4.82
C THR A 13 -31.26 -35.50 -4.84
N HIS A 14 -30.44 -36.49 -4.48
CA HIS A 14 -29.00 -36.45 -4.70
C HIS A 14 -28.74 -36.56 -6.21
N VAL A 15 -28.69 -35.41 -6.89
CA VAL A 15 -28.19 -35.36 -8.28
C VAL A 15 -26.69 -35.15 -8.20
N SER A 16 -25.91 -36.14 -8.65
CA SER A 16 -24.46 -36.00 -8.76
C SER A 16 -24.13 -34.89 -9.77
N ASN A 17 -23.14 -34.03 -9.47
CA ASN A 17 -22.64 -33.03 -10.42
C ASN A 17 -22.25 -33.65 -11.79
N LYS A 18 -21.91 -34.94 -11.79
CA LYS A 18 -21.59 -35.71 -13.01
C LYS A 18 -22.81 -35.94 -13.91
N ASP A 19 -24.01 -35.96 -13.35
CA ASP A 19 -25.27 -36.16 -14.08
C ASP A 19 -25.92 -34.84 -14.51
N LEU A 20 -25.67 -33.74 -13.79
CA LEU A 20 -26.05 -32.38 -14.22
C LEU A 20 -25.40 -32.00 -15.56
N GLY A 21 -24.15 -32.42 -15.80
CA GLY A 21 -23.44 -32.16 -17.06
C GLY A 21 -23.98 -32.91 -18.29
N LYS A 22 -24.91 -33.86 -18.11
CA LYS A 22 -25.56 -34.59 -19.22
C LYS A 22 -26.90 -33.99 -19.64
N ILE A 23 -27.41 -33.02 -18.89
CA ILE A 23 -28.65 -32.32 -19.22
C ILE A 23 -28.34 -31.35 -20.36
N LYS A 24 -28.64 -31.77 -21.60
CA LYS A 24 -28.57 -30.87 -22.77
C LYS A 24 -29.74 -29.89 -22.70
N SER A 25 -29.42 -28.60 -22.70
CA SER A 25 -30.42 -27.54 -22.76
C SER A 25 -31.00 -27.47 -24.18
N PRO A 26 -32.32 -27.20 -24.37
CA PRO A 26 -32.89 -26.90 -25.68
C PRO A 26 -32.18 -25.73 -26.40
N LEU A 27 -31.53 -24.84 -25.64
CA LEU A 27 -30.70 -23.75 -26.17
C LEU A 27 -29.41 -24.27 -26.84
N ASP A 28 -28.84 -25.38 -26.37
CA ASP A 28 -27.62 -25.96 -26.94
C ASP A 28 -27.85 -26.44 -28.38
N THR A 29 -29.06 -26.93 -28.67
CA THR A 29 -29.50 -27.37 -30.00
C THR A 29 -29.69 -26.19 -30.97
N LEU A 30 -30.00 -24.99 -30.46
CA LEU A 30 -30.14 -23.79 -31.29
C LEU A 30 -28.78 -23.30 -31.82
N PHE A 31 -27.72 -23.44 -31.02
CA PHE A 31 -26.35 -23.10 -31.46
C PHE A 31 -25.66 -24.20 -32.28
N GLU A 32 -26.18 -25.42 -32.30
CA GLU A 32 -25.68 -26.51 -33.15
C GLU A 32 -26.16 -26.40 -34.61
N ASN A 33 -27.38 -25.88 -34.83
CA ASN A 33 -27.96 -25.74 -36.17
C ASN A 33 -27.54 -24.48 -36.94
N GLU A 34 -27.02 -23.44 -36.26
CA GLU A 34 -26.42 -22.27 -36.93
C GLU A 34 -24.92 -22.41 -37.21
N ASN A 35 -24.22 -23.35 -36.54
CA ASN A 35 -22.77 -23.50 -36.63
C ASN A 35 -22.33 -24.63 -37.58
N GLY A 36 -22.90 -24.65 -38.79
CA GLY A 36 -22.30 -25.36 -39.92
C GLY A 36 -20.93 -24.77 -40.26
N ARG A 37 -19.86 -25.40 -39.76
CA ARG A 37 -18.45 -25.20 -40.15
C ARG A 37 -17.90 -23.76 -40.02
N GLY A 38 -17.55 -23.34 -38.80
CA GLY A 38 -16.67 -22.16 -38.61
C GLY A 38 -16.54 -21.62 -37.18
N GLY A 39 -17.57 -21.73 -36.34
CA GLY A 39 -17.65 -20.94 -35.09
C GLY A 39 -16.81 -21.43 -33.89
N LYS A 40 -16.47 -22.73 -33.78
CA LYS A 40 -15.78 -23.23 -32.56
C LYS A 40 -14.32 -22.75 -32.45
N ASP A 41 -13.65 -22.57 -33.58
CA ASP A 41 -12.27 -22.10 -33.62
C ASP A 41 -12.21 -20.59 -33.33
N GLU A 42 -13.19 -19.82 -33.81
CA GLU A 42 -13.28 -18.38 -33.62
C GLU A 42 -13.54 -17.98 -32.15
N TYR A 43 -14.44 -18.70 -31.45
CA TYR A 43 -14.67 -18.49 -30.01
C TYR A 43 -13.47 -18.91 -29.13
N ALA A 44 -12.79 -20.01 -29.46
CA ALA A 44 -11.58 -20.44 -28.74
C ALA A 44 -10.40 -19.50 -28.99
N GLN A 45 -10.26 -18.99 -30.22
CA GLN A 45 -9.24 -18.03 -30.63
C GLN A 45 -9.49 -16.64 -30.03
N GLY A 46 -10.76 -16.22 -29.91
CA GLY A 46 -11.16 -15.00 -29.18
C GLY A 46 -10.78 -15.03 -27.70
N ARG A 47 -11.10 -16.12 -26.98
CA ARG A 47 -10.67 -16.27 -25.56
C ARG A 47 -9.16 -16.35 -25.39
N LYS A 48 -8.45 -16.98 -26.33
CA LYS A 48 -6.98 -17.06 -26.31
C LYS A 48 -6.34 -15.70 -26.62
N PHE A 49 -6.93 -14.92 -27.51
CA PHE A 49 -6.51 -13.57 -27.82
C PHE A 49 -6.77 -12.62 -26.65
N GLU A 50 -7.95 -12.67 -26.03
CA GLU A 50 -8.32 -11.86 -24.88
C GLU A 50 -7.49 -12.21 -23.62
N SER A 51 -7.19 -13.48 -23.42
CA SER A 51 -6.24 -13.95 -22.40
C SER A 51 -4.82 -13.43 -22.65
N LYS A 52 -4.37 -13.44 -23.92
CA LYS A 52 -3.04 -12.98 -24.32
C LYS A 52 -2.91 -11.46 -24.24
N THR A 53 -3.94 -10.69 -24.61
CA THR A 53 -3.96 -9.23 -24.45
C THR A 53 -4.02 -8.84 -22.98
N LYS A 54 -4.89 -9.46 -22.15
CA LYS A 54 -4.90 -9.24 -20.69
C LYS A 54 -3.56 -9.60 -20.04
N GLY A 55 -2.90 -10.66 -20.52
CA GLY A 55 -1.56 -11.04 -20.09
C GLY A 55 -0.48 -10.03 -20.49
N CYS A 56 -0.53 -9.53 -21.73
CA CYS A 56 0.40 -8.52 -22.25
C CYS A 56 0.22 -7.17 -21.54
N GLU A 57 -1.02 -6.75 -21.31
CA GLU A 57 -1.37 -5.51 -20.62
C GLU A 57 -0.93 -5.56 -19.15
N LYS A 58 -1.23 -6.66 -18.45
CA LYS A 58 -0.75 -6.90 -17.08
C LYS A 58 0.77 -6.90 -17.00
N MET A 59 1.47 -7.51 -17.96
CA MET A 59 2.94 -7.50 -18.03
C MET A 59 3.48 -6.07 -18.22
N THR A 60 2.79 -5.25 -19.02
CA THR A 60 3.17 -3.86 -19.30
C THR A 60 3.06 -2.98 -18.05
N TYR A 61 1.95 -3.07 -17.31
CA TYR A 61 1.78 -2.30 -16.06
C TYR A 61 2.76 -2.72 -14.96
N VAL A 62 3.01 -4.02 -14.80
CA VAL A 62 3.99 -4.52 -13.82
C VAL A 62 5.39 -4.00 -14.14
N THR A 63 5.74 -3.93 -15.43
CA THR A 63 7.02 -3.38 -15.89
C THR A 63 7.11 -1.88 -15.61
N ALA A 64 6.07 -1.11 -15.93
CA ALA A 64 6.02 0.33 -15.68
C ALA A 64 6.08 0.66 -14.17
N LEU A 65 5.38 -0.08 -13.33
CA LEU A 65 5.42 0.06 -11.87
C LEU A 65 6.79 -0.26 -11.30
N ASN A 66 7.41 -1.34 -11.75
CA ASN A 66 8.78 -1.68 -11.34
C ASN A 66 9.76 -0.59 -11.77
N GLN A 67 9.63 -0.06 -12.98
CA GLN A 67 10.46 1.05 -13.43
C GLN A 67 10.27 2.29 -12.56
N PHE A 68 9.03 2.64 -12.21
CA PHE A 68 8.72 3.76 -11.33
C PHE A 68 9.33 3.60 -9.93
N VAL A 69 9.13 2.45 -9.29
CA VAL A 69 9.63 2.16 -7.93
C VAL A 69 11.16 2.08 -7.88
N ASN A 70 11.78 1.76 -9.01
CA ASN A 70 13.24 1.78 -9.12
C ASN A 70 13.84 3.16 -9.41
N ARG A 71 13.02 4.20 -9.65
CA ARG A 71 13.53 5.57 -9.80
C ARG A 71 14.04 6.12 -8.47
N ARG A 72 15.14 6.88 -8.55
CA ARG A 72 15.75 7.64 -7.47
C ARG A 72 16.28 8.97 -8.00
N MET A 73 16.55 9.91 -7.11
CA MET A 73 17.02 11.24 -7.50
C MET A 73 18.52 11.28 -7.82
N TYR A 74 19.33 10.58 -7.02
CA TYR A 74 20.79 10.65 -7.10
C TYR A 74 21.40 9.32 -7.50
N ASP A 75 22.44 9.36 -8.32
CA ASP A 75 23.19 8.18 -8.73
C ASP A 75 24.28 7.86 -7.69
N THR A 76 23.90 7.14 -6.63
CA THR A 76 24.78 6.64 -5.56
C THR A 76 25.30 5.22 -5.82
N SER A 77 26.47 4.88 -5.28
CA SER A 77 26.99 3.51 -5.38
C SER A 77 26.11 2.51 -4.61
N GLU A 78 26.15 1.24 -5.00
CA GLU A 78 25.40 0.15 -4.34
C GLU A 78 25.68 0.12 -2.82
N ALA A 79 26.93 0.32 -2.41
CA ALA A 79 27.33 0.32 -1.01
C ALA A 79 26.62 1.44 -0.21
N VAL A 80 26.53 2.64 -0.79
CA VAL A 80 25.83 3.78 -0.17
C VAL A 80 24.33 3.49 -0.07
N GLU A 81 23.72 2.92 -1.11
CA GLU A 81 22.30 2.55 -1.09
C GLU A 81 21.97 1.52 0.01
N TYR A 82 22.82 0.51 0.20
CA TYR A 82 22.64 -0.45 1.28
C TYR A 82 22.86 0.17 2.65
N ALA A 83 23.88 1.02 2.81
CA ALA A 83 24.14 1.73 4.07
C ALA A 83 22.95 2.63 4.46
N GLU A 84 22.41 3.39 3.49
CA GLU A 84 21.22 4.20 3.68
C GLU A 84 20.00 3.36 4.07
N PHE A 85 19.75 2.27 3.35
CA PHE A 85 18.62 1.39 3.67
C PHE A 85 18.71 0.86 5.11
N TRP A 86 19.89 0.43 5.56
CA TRP A 86 20.08 -0.04 6.94
C TRP A 86 19.93 1.08 7.96
N ALA A 87 20.49 2.27 7.70
CA ALA A 87 20.33 3.42 8.58
C ALA A 87 18.87 3.86 8.71
N LEU A 88 18.15 3.95 7.60
CA LEU A 88 16.71 4.27 7.57
C LEU A 88 15.88 3.18 8.27
N THR A 89 16.23 1.91 8.10
CA THR A 89 15.58 0.81 8.81
C THR A 89 15.83 0.87 10.31
N ALA A 90 17.04 1.24 10.74
CA ALA A 90 17.34 1.44 12.16
C ALA A 90 16.49 2.57 12.75
N ILE A 91 16.33 3.70 12.04
CA ILE A 91 15.42 4.78 12.46
C ILE A 91 13.97 4.29 12.52
N ALA A 92 13.52 3.54 11.50
CA ALA A 92 12.17 3.00 11.42
C ALA A 92 11.83 2.10 12.61
N VAL A 93 12.79 1.33 13.14
CA VAL A 93 12.53 0.40 14.24
C VAL A 93 12.84 1.04 15.60
N LEU A 94 14.03 1.60 15.77
CA LEU A 94 14.52 2.02 17.09
C LEU A 94 13.76 3.23 17.64
N VAL A 95 13.44 4.22 16.79
CA VAL A 95 12.78 5.44 17.26
C VAL A 95 11.36 5.13 17.79
N PRO A 96 10.48 4.44 17.04
CA PRO A 96 9.16 4.12 17.57
C PRO A 96 9.18 3.11 18.72
N LEU A 97 10.13 2.16 18.71
CA LEU A 97 10.23 1.11 19.73
C LEU A 97 10.70 1.66 21.09
N LEU A 98 11.73 2.51 21.08
CA LEU A 98 12.38 2.98 22.31
C LEU A 98 11.78 4.26 22.87
N LEU A 99 11.40 5.20 21.99
CA LEU A 99 10.90 6.49 22.45
C LEU A 99 9.41 6.42 22.73
N GLY A 100 8.57 5.94 21.79
CA GLY A 100 7.11 5.84 21.93
C GLY A 100 6.35 7.16 22.12
N HIS A 101 7.03 8.22 22.55
CA HIS A 101 6.56 9.56 22.87
C HIS A 101 7.79 10.50 23.00
N PRO A 102 7.65 11.81 22.76
CA PRO A 102 6.47 12.53 22.25
C PRO A 102 6.26 12.34 20.74
N GLN A 103 4.99 12.43 20.30
CA GLN A 103 4.59 12.22 18.88
C GLN A 103 5.32 13.16 17.90
N LEU A 104 5.65 14.37 18.31
CA LEU A 104 6.42 15.30 17.48
C LEU A 104 7.79 14.74 17.12
N LEU A 105 8.47 14.09 18.06
CA LEU A 105 9.79 13.52 17.84
C LEU A 105 9.69 12.24 16.99
N VAL A 106 8.88 11.28 17.44
CA VAL A 106 8.72 9.99 16.75
C VAL A 106 8.19 10.19 15.34
N GLY A 107 7.09 10.96 15.20
CA GLY A 107 6.49 11.23 13.90
C GLY A 107 7.41 11.97 12.94
N SER A 108 8.20 12.94 13.42
CA SER A 108 9.13 13.68 12.54
C SER A 108 10.27 12.79 12.08
N ALA A 109 10.82 11.95 12.95
CA ALA A 109 11.87 10.98 12.57
C ALA A 109 11.36 9.95 11.55
N VAL A 110 10.15 9.43 11.73
CA VAL A 110 9.52 8.50 10.78
C VAL A 110 9.28 9.17 9.43
N ASN A 111 8.74 10.40 9.42
CA ASN A 111 8.50 11.10 8.16
C ASN A 111 9.79 11.53 7.46
N PHE A 112 10.83 11.92 8.20
CA PHE A 112 12.17 12.15 7.66
C PHE A 112 12.66 10.90 6.91
N MET A 113 12.58 9.74 7.58
CA MET A 113 12.99 8.46 7.01
C MET A 113 12.18 8.10 5.76
N LEU A 114 10.87 8.31 5.76
CA LEU A 114 10.00 8.03 4.61
C LEU A 114 10.29 8.94 3.41
N VAL A 115 10.55 10.23 3.64
CA VAL A 115 10.91 11.15 2.56
C VAL A 115 12.29 10.81 1.99
N MET A 116 13.28 10.48 2.84
CA MET A 116 14.58 9.95 2.37
C MET A 116 14.42 8.67 1.54
N ALA A 117 13.56 7.75 1.98
CA ALA A 117 13.26 6.52 1.24
C ALA A 117 12.65 6.82 -0.14
N ALA A 118 11.77 7.83 -0.23
CA ALA A 118 11.18 8.25 -1.49
C ALA A 118 12.22 8.77 -2.49
N ILE A 119 13.24 9.49 -2.01
CA ILE A 119 14.25 10.15 -2.84
C ILE A 119 15.36 9.17 -3.26
N ASN A 120 15.89 8.36 -2.32
CA ASN A 120 17.13 7.62 -2.54
C ASN A 120 16.97 6.11 -2.72
N VAL A 121 15.93 5.51 -2.12
CA VAL A 121 15.80 4.04 -2.11
C VAL A 121 15.03 3.55 -3.33
N ARG A 122 15.53 2.48 -3.95
CA ARG A 122 14.91 1.77 -5.09
C ARG A 122 14.32 0.42 -4.68
N GLY A 123 13.28 0.04 -5.41
CA GLY A 123 12.76 -1.33 -5.40
C GLY A 123 11.79 -1.64 -4.26
N TRP A 124 10.79 -2.46 -4.58
CA TRP A 124 9.73 -2.86 -3.66
C TRP A 124 10.26 -3.53 -2.39
N LYS A 125 11.31 -4.34 -2.52
CA LYS A 125 11.90 -5.10 -1.40
C LYS A 125 12.46 -4.21 -0.29
N LYS A 126 12.91 -3.00 -0.63
CA LYS A 126 13.50 -2.04 0.33
C LYS A 126 12.46 -1.01 0.80
N ILE A 127 11.63 -0.50 -0.10
CA ILE A 127 10.64 0.54 0.24
C ILE A 127 9.53 0.00 1.15
N LEU A 128 9.04 -1.22 0.88
CA LEU A 128 7.89 -1.75 1.64
C LEU A 128 8.18 -1.95 3.13
N PRO A 129 9.33 -2.52 3.56
CA PRO A 129 9.70 -2.54 4.96
C PRO A 129 9.74 -1.15 5.60
N LEU A 130 10.28 -0.14 4.92
CA LEU A 130 10.35 1.23 5.47
C LEU A 130 8.98 1.85 5.68
N ILE A 131 7.98 1.49 4.86
CA ILE A 131 6.59 1.93 5.03
C ILE A 131 5.92 1.26 6.25
N VAL A 132 6.18 -0.02 6.45
CA VAL A 132 5.45 -0.90 7.38
C VAL A 132 6.09 -0.96 8.78
N LEU A 133 7.41 -1.11 8.84
CA LEU A 133 8.15 -1.33 10.09
C LEU A 133 7.92 -0.26 11.16
N PRO A 134 7.83 1.05 10.85
CA PRO A 134 7.65 2.06 11.88
C PRO A 134 6.40 1.86 12.75
N SER A 135 5.27 1.50 12.14
CA SER A 135 4.03 1.28 12.89
C SER A 135 4.05 -0.07 13.62
N VAL A 136 4.70 -1.09 13.06
CA VAL A 136 4.89 -2.37 13.76
C VAL A 136 5.76 -2.17 15.00
N ALA A 137 6.86 -1.42 14.87
CA ALA A 137 7.72 -1.05 15.98
C ALA A 137 6.99 -0.19 17.03
N ALA A 138 6.12 0.73 16.60
CA ALA A 138 5.29 1.52 17.52
C ALA A 138 4.30 0.66 18.32
N VAL A 139 3.64 -0.32 17.66
CA VAL A 139 2.76 -1.28 18.35
C VAL A 139 3.56 -2.14 19.32
N ALA A 140 4.72 -2.66 18.88
CA ALA A 140 5.60 -3.46 19.73
C ALA A 140 6.08 -2.68 20.95
N GLY A 141 6.52 -1.43 20.78
CA GLY A 141 6.93 -0.54 21.87
C GLY A 141 5.78 -0.23 22.81
N GLY A 142 4.58 0.03 22.28
CA GLY A 142 3.38 0.22 23.10
C GLY A 142 2.97 -1.04 23.86
N PHE A 143 3.20 -2.24 23.32
CA PHE A 143 2.92 -3.50 24.02
C PHE A 143 3.94 -3.77 25.12
N LEU A 144 5.21 -3.43 24.89
CA LEU A 144 6.29 -3.63 25.85
C LEU A 144 6.29 -2.59 26.98
N PHE A 145 5.84 -1.36 26.71
CA PHE A 145 6.08 -0.22 27.61
C PHE A 145 4.87 0.72 27.84
N GLY A 146 3.66 0.48 27.30
CA GLY A 146 2.57 1.47 27.37
C GLY A 146 1.10 0.98 27.47
N PRO A 147 0.15 1.87 27.83
CA PRO A 147 -1.27 1.54 28.00
C PRO A 147 -2.18 1.74 26.77
N PHE A 148 -1.69 2.35 25.67
CA PHE A 148 -2.51 2.82 24.53
C PHE A 148 -2.53 1.90 23.30
N THR A 149 -2.27 0.60 23.48
CA THR A 149 -1.86 -0.29 22.38
C THR A 149 -3.02 -0.75 21.48
N ILE A 150 -4.21 -1.01 22.05
CA ILE A 150 -5.28 -1.70 21.29
C ILE A 150 -5.86 -0.83 20.16
N PHE A 151 -6.05 0.47 20.40
CA PHE A 151 -6.60 1.39 19.40
C PHE A 151 -5.64 1.61 18.24
N LEU A 152 -4.33 1.56 18.50
CA LEU A 152 -3.32 1.78 17.47
C LEU A 152 -3.26 0.60 16.49
N VAL A 153 -3.50 -0.63 16.95
CA VAL A 153 -3.57 -1.83 16.11
C VAL A 153 -4.61 -1.68 15.00
N TYR A 154 -5.79 -1.13 15.30
CA TYR A 154 -6.83 -0.88 14.30
C TYR A 154 -6.39 0.15 13.23
N MET A 155 -5.50 1.08 13.61
CA MET A 155 -4.97 2.09 12.69
C MET A 155 -3.81 1.60 11.83
N VAL A 156 -3.07 0.55 12.22
CA VAL A 156 -1.88 0.05 11.52
C VAL A 156 -2.08 -0.12 10.00
N PRO A 157 -3.11 -0.83 9.49
CA PRO A 157 -3.28 -0.98 8.04
C PRO A 157 -3.49 0.37 7.34
N PHE A 158 -4.19 1.31 7.97
CA PHE A 158 -4.36 2.65 7.44
C PHE A 158 -3.08 3.48 7.52
N ILE A 159 -2.27 3.32 8.57
CA ILE A 159 -0.95 3.96 8.70
C ILE A 159 -0.03 3.51 7.55
N TRP A 160 -0.06 2.23 7.18
CA TRP A 160 0.72 1.74 6.02
C TRP A 160 0.31 2.44 4.73
N VAL A 161 -0.99 2.57 4.49
CA VAL A 161 -1.50 3.27 3.31
C VAL A 161 -1.13 4.75 3.35
N GLY A 162 -1.28 5.43 4.49
CA GLY A 162 -0.88 6.82 4.66
C GLY A 162 0.62 7.06 4.43
N ASN A 163 1.47 6.17 4.94
CA ASN A 163 2.92 6.21 4.70
C ASN A 163 3.26 5.94 3.23
N ALA A 164 2.58 4.99 2.59
CA ALA A 164 2.72 4.73 1.17
C ALA A 164 2.31 5.93 0.31
N ILE A 165 1.22 6.62 0.66
CA ILE A 165 0.79 7.86 0.01
C ILE A 165 1.92 8.89 0.06
N LEU A 166 2.49 9.15 1.23
CA LEU A 166 3.62 10.09 1.37
C LEU A 166 4.79 9.67 0.47
N VAL A 167 5.26 8.43 0.56
CA VAL A 167 6.43 7.95 -0.19
C VAL A 167 6.22 8.02 -1.70
N PHE A 168 5.09 7.50 -2.19
CA PHE A 168 4.86 7.39 -3.63
C PHE A 168 4.46 8.72 -4.27
N VAL A 169 3.68 9.57 -3.58
CA VAL A 169 3.40 10.93 -4.08
C VAL A 169 4.69 11.74 -4.15
N PHE A 170 5.54 11.65 -3.12
CA PHE A 170 6.81 12.36 -3.12
C PHE A 170 7.74 11.87 -4.24
N LYS A 171 7.90 10.55 -4.38
CA LYS A 171 8.70 9.95 -5.48
C LYS A 171 8.13 10.31 -6.86
N TYR A 172 6.80 10.37 -7.01
CA TYR A 172 6.19 10.75 -8.29
C TYR A 172 6.40 12.23 -8.62
N LEU A 173 6.07 13.14 -7.70
CA LEU A 173 6.13 14.57 -7.99
C LEU A 173 7.57 15.11 -8.02
N TYR A 174 8.39 14.75 -7.04
CA TYR A 174 9.76 15.26 -6.92
C TYR A 174 10.71 14.51 -7.85
N VAL A 175 10.81 13.18 -7.73
CA VAL A 175 11.81 12.38 -8.46
C VAL A 175 11.42 12.15 -9.91
N THR A 176 10.14 11.87 -10.19
CA THR A 176 9.71 11.53 -11.57
C THR A 176 9.33 12.75 -12.39
N LYS A 177 8.65 13.75 -11.79
CA LYS A 177 8.16 14.95 -12.48
C LYS A 177 9.03 16.19 -12.27
N GLY A 178 10.06 16.13 -11.42
CA GLY A 178 10.95 17.27 -11.15
C GLY A 178 10.23 18.49 -10.57
N LYS A 179 9.12 18.30 -9.85
CA LYS A 179 8.39 19.42 -9.21
C LYS A 179 9.18 19.96 -8.03
N ASN A 180 8.87 21.19 -7.62
CA ASN A 180 9.51 21.82 -6.47
C ASN A 180 9.34 20.98 -5.19
N TYR A 181 10.42 20.90 -4.41
CA TYR A 181 10.48 20.13 -3.17
C TYR A 181 9.39 20.56 -2.17
N ALA A 182 9.26 21.87 -1.92
CA ALA A 182 8.32 22.41 -0.94
C ALA A 182 6.85 22.11 -1.30
N ILE A 183 6.48 22.31 -2.58
CA ILE A 183 5.13 22.01 -3.06
C ILE A 183 4.85 20.50 -2.96
N THR A 184 5.82 19.67 -3.33
CA THR A 184 5.70 18.22 -3.21
C THR A 184 5.50 17.79 -1.76
N LEU A 185 6.26 18.36 -0.83
CA LEU A 185 6.13 18.09 0.59
C LEU A 185 4.75 18.43 1.12
N LEU A 186 4.22 19.63 0.79
CA LEU A 186 2.90 20.06 1.23
C LEU A 186 1.79 19.16 0.68
N ILE A 187 1.84 18.81 -0.60
CA ILE A 187 0.84 17.93 -1.23
C ILE A 187 0.91 16.53 -0.61
N ALA A 188 2.10 15.94 -0.50
CA ALA A 188 2.26 14.58 0.02
C ALA A 188 1.88 14.49 1.51
N ALA A 189 2.26 15.47 2.33
CA ALA A 189 1.87 15.57 3.73
C ALA A 189 0.35 15.75 3.88
N GLY A 190 -0.24 16.64 3.08
CA GLY A 190 -1.69 16.89 3.08
C GLY A 190 -2.50 15.65 2.70
N LEU A 191 -2.08 14.93 1.65
CA LEU A 191 -2.76 13.69 1.23
C LEU A 191 -2.64 12.58 2.29
N LYS A 192 -1.45 12.40 2.88
CA LYS A 192 -1.24 11.44 3.97
C LYS A 192 -2.14 11.76 5.17
N ALA A 193 -2.09 13.00 5.66
CA ALA A 193 -2.85 13.40 6.83
C ALA A 193 -4.35 13.39 6.56
N GLY A 194 -4.80 13.83 5.38
CA GLY A 194 -6.21 13.78 4.99
C GLY A 194 -6.74 12.35 4.97
N PHE A 195 -5.97 11.40 4.43
CA PHE A 195 -6.35 9.98 4.44
C PHE A 195 -6.45 9.42 5.86
N LEU A 196 -5.45 9.67 6.71
CA LEU A 196 -5.44 9.16 8.09
C LEU A 196 -6.51 9.81 8.95
N PHE A 197 -6.77 11.11 8.75
CA PHE A 197 -7.83 11.82 9.44
C PHE A 197 -9.22 11.30 9.03
N ALA A 198 -9.47 11.13 7.73
CA ALA A 198 -10.74 10.63 7.22
C ALA A 198 -11.04 9.20 7.73
N THR A 199 -10.03 8.33 7.73
CA THR A 199 -10.15 6.97 8.26
C THR A 199 -10.31 6.95 9.78
N ALA A 200 -9.62 7.83 10.52
CA ALA A 200 -9.84 7.99 11.95
C ALA A 200 -11.27 8.45 12.27
N LEU A 201 -11.80 9.46 11.55
CA LEU A 201 -13.19 9.91 11.72
C LEU A 201 -14.20 8.80 11.43
N LEU A 202 -13.98 8.01 10.38
CA LEU A 202 -14.81 6.85 10.08
C LEU A 202 -14.85 5.86 11.25
N LEU A 203 -13.69 5.52 11.81
CA LEU A 203 -13.59 4.58 12.93
C LEU A 203 -14.14 5.15 14.25
N ILE A 204 -14.04 6.46 14.46
CA ILE A 204 -14.64 7.16 15.61
C ILE A 204 -16.17 7.10 15.51
N ASN A 205 -16.74 7.32 14.32
CA ASN A 205 -18.18 7.21 14.09
C ASN A 205 -18.70 5.77 14.29
N LEU A 206 -17.83 4.76 14.10
CA LEU A 206 -18.12 3.36 14.41
C LEU A 206 -17.87 3.00 15.89
N SER A 207 -17.53 3.97 16.74
CA SER A 207 -17.19 3.78 18.16
C SER A 207 -16.01 2.84 18.42
N ILE A 208 -15.12 2.64 17.43
CA ILE A 208 -13.90 1.83 17.55
C ILE A 208 -12.76 2.66 18.15
N LEU A 209 -12.69 3.96 17.79
CA LEU A 209 -11.63 4.88 18.20
C LEU A 209 -12.18 6.04 19.05
N PRO A 210 -11.46 6.47 20.11
CA PRO A 210 -11.75 7.71 20.83
C PRO A 210 -11.43 8.98 20.01
N LEU A 211 -12.15 10.09 20.27
CA LEU A 211 -12.00 11.35 19.54
C LEU A 211 -10.58 11.95 19.58
N ILE A 212 -9.80 11.68 20.65
CA ILE A 212 -8.41 12.17 20.77
C ILE A 212 -7.52 11.69 19.60
N PHE A 213 -7.84 10.54 19.00
CA PHE A 213 -7.09 10.02 17.84
C PHE A 213 -7.29 10.85 16.57
N ALA A 214 -8.39 11.61 16.44
CA ALA A 214 -8.60 12.50 15.30
C ALA A 214 -7.53 13.60 15.26
N MET A 215 -7.16 14.16 16.42
CA MET A 215 -6.10 15.17 16.53
C MET A 215 -4.74 14.58 16.18
N ALA A 216 -4.46 13.36 16.67
CA ALA A 216 -3.20 12.65 16.41
C ALA A 216 -3.06 12.21 14.94
N MET A 217 -4.15 11.83 14.28
CA MET A 217 -4.15 11.33 12.90
C MET A 217 -4.38 12.43 11.85
N GLY A 218 -4.86 13.60 12.26
CA GLY A 218 -4.98 14.78 11.40
C GLY A 218 -3.81 15.74 11.59
N VAL A 219 -3.98 16.71 12.49
CA VAL A 219 -3.05 17.85 12.65
C VAL A 219 -1.62 17.39 12.91
N MET A 220 -1.43 16.42 13.81
CA MET A 220 -0.09 15.95 14.14
C MET A 220 0.61 15.26 12.96
N GLN A 221 -0.13 14.63 12.05
CA GLN A 221 0.46 14.03 10.85
C GLN A 221 0.98 15.09 9.89
N ILE A 222 0.28 16.23 9.74
CA ILE A 222 0.74 17.36 8.92
C ILE A 222 2.01 17.94 9.54
N VAL A 223 1.96 18.29 10.83
CA VAL A 223 3.08 18.93 11.53
C VAL A 223 4.32 18.06 11.46
N THR A 224 4.21 16.77 11.81
CA THR A 224 5.35 15.85 11.79
C THR A 224 5.87 15.56 10.39
N ALA A 225 4.99 15.51 9.38
CA ALA A 225 5.42 15.32 8.00
C ALA A 225 6.19 16.54 7.47
N ILE A 226 5.73 17.74 7.79
CA ILE A 226 6.43 18.98 7.42
C ILE A 226 7.77 19.07 8.14
N VAL A 227 7.80 18.85 9.46
CA VAL A 227 9.06 18.90 10.23
C VAL A 227 10.05 17.85 9.73
N GLY A 228 9.63 16.60 9.60
CA GLY A 228 10.48 15.52 9.09
C GLY A 228 10.96 15.77 7.66
N GLY A 229 10.08 16.21 6.77
CA GLY A 229 10.43 16.55 5.38
C GLY A 229 11.32 17.79 5.28
N PHE A 230 11.17 18.77 6.18
CA PHE A 230 12.07 19.92 6.23
C PHE A 230 13.48 19.51 6.66
N LEU A 231 13.61 18.59 7.61
CA LEU A 231 14.91 18.04 8.03
C LEU A 231 15.63 17.29 6.91
N VAL A 232 14.91 16.77 5.91
CA VAL A 232 15.51 16.15 4.72
C VAL A 232 16.09 17.18 3.75
N PHE A 233 15.58 18.41 3.72
CA PHE A 233 16.05 19.44 2.80
C PHE A 233 17.57 19.71 2.83
N PRO A 234 18.23 19.92 3.98
CA PRO A 234 19.69 20.09 4.01
C PRO A 234 20.45 18.84 3.56
N VAL A 235 19.93 17.64 3.85
CA VAL A 235 20.52 16.38 3.40
C VAL A 235 20.42 16.30 1.87
N ASN A 236 19.26 16.60 1.31
CA ASN A 236 19.04 16.61 -0.14
C ASN A 236 19.95 17.62 -0.86
N LEU A 237 20.18 18.81 -0.27
CA LEU A 237 21.12 19.79 -0.79
C LEU A 237 22.56 19.27 -0.78
N ALA A 238 22.99 18.61 0.31
CA ALA A 238 24.30 17.98 0.37
C ALA A 238 24.44 16.89 -0.71
N TYR A 239 23.43 16.04 -0.89
CA TYR A 239 23.43 14.99 -1.90
C TYR A 239 23.59 15.55 -3.32
N HIS A 240 22.90 16.65 -3.64
CA HIS A 240 23.03 17.30 -4.94
C HIS A 240 24.45 17.82 -5.22
N LYS A 241 25.22 18.13 -4.18
CA LYS A 241 26.62 18.56 -4.31
C LYS A 241 27.59 17.40 -4.52
N TYR A 242 27.32 16.23 -3.94
CA TYR A 242 28.24 15.09 -3.93
C TYR A 242 27.91 14.01 -4.98
N PHE A 243 26.65 13.92 -5.42
CA PHE A 243 26.19 12.88 -6.34
C PHE A 243 25.52 13.48 -7.58
N GLN A 244 25.68 12.80 -8.71
CA GLN A 244 25.02 13.19 -9.95
C GLN A 244 23.53 12.90 -9.90
N VAL A 245 22.70 13.73 -10.54
CA VAL A 245 21.26 13.50 -10.64
C VAL A 245 21.00 12.39 -11.66
N SER A 246 20.30 11.34 -11.23
CA SER A 246 20.02 10.16 -12.05
C SER A 246 19.27 10.53 -13.32
N GLY A 247 19.79 10.13 -14.49
CA GLY A 247 19.16 10.39 -15.80
C GLY A 247 19.53 11.73 -16.44
N SER A 248 20.62 12.38 -16.03
CA SER A 248 21.17 13.61 -16.63
C SER A 248 22.24 13.33 -17.71
N ALA A 249 22.11 12.21 -18.44
CA ALA A 249 22.93 11.86 -19.60
C ALA A 249 22.06 11.74 -20.86
#